data_AF-A0A2V6WE31-F1
#
_entry.id   AF-A0A2V6WE31-F1
#
_cell.length_a   1.000
_cell.length_b   1.000
_cell.length_c   1.000
_cell.angle_alpha   90.00
_cell.angle_beta   90.00
_cell.angle_gamma   90.00
#
_symmetry.space_group_name_H-M   'P 1'
#
loop_
_entity.id
_entity.type
_entity.pdbx_description
1 polymer ?
#
loop_
_entity_poly.entity_id
_entity_poly.type
_entity_poly.pdbx_seq_one_letter_code
_entity_poly.pdbx_strand_id
1 'polypeptide(L)'
;PYKKDDNAHIEQKNWTHVRKLLGYVRYDRPAAQAAIHALYRHELRLFQNFFLPSVKLVRKERVGSRVRRRYDAPRTPLERVLACPEIRPELAAQLRRQRDGLDPFTLARAIEQQLERIYARANPRHRPPAASAHPAPVRRPTRKRLSINPDPQWVSAPSRSVTSE
;
A
#
# COMPACT_ATOMS: atom_id res chain seq x y z
N PRO A 1 -24.65 2.33 -13.02
CA PRO A 1 -23.18 2.23 -12.85
C PRO A 1 -22.67 3.38 -11.97
N TYR A 2 -21.75 3.15 -11.02
CA TYR A 2 -21.51 3.96 -9.79
C TYR A 2 -22.44 3.65 -8.60
N LYS A 3 -22.71 2.38 -8.30
CA LYS A 3 -23.23 2.03 -6.97
C LYS A 3 -22.06 1.85 -6.01
N LYS A 4 -22.20 2.47 -4.84
CA LYS A 4 -21.18 2.61 -3.79
C LYS A 4 -20.90 1.28 -3.05
N ASP A 5 -21.66 0.23 -3.37
CA ASP A 5 -21.76 -0.99 -2.56
C ASP A 5 -21.36 -2.29 -3.26
N ASP A 6 -20.75 -2.26 -4.45
CA ASP A 6 -20.37 -3.48 -5.18
C ASP A 6 -19.18 -4.25 -4.54
N ASN A 7 -18.74 -3.89 -3.32
CA ASN A 7 -17.57 -4.49 -2.65
C ASN A 7 -17.77 -4.70 -1.14
N ALA A 8 -18.99 -4.98 -0.68
CA ALA A 8 -19.29 -5.11 0.76
C ALA A 8 -18.43 -6.17 1.51
N HIS A 9 -17.78 -7.10 0.80
CA HIS A 9 -17.02 -8.20 1.40
C HIS A 9 -15.54 -8.28 0.99
N ILE A 10 -15.02 -7.34 0.20
CA ILE A 10 -13.59 -7.32 -0.16
C ILE A 10 -12.91 -6.19 0.63
N GLU A 11 -12.51 -6.50 1.86
CA GLU A 11 -11.88 -5.55 2.81
C GLU A 11 -10.44 -5.16 2.46
N GLN A 12 -9.89 -5.69 1.37
CA GLN A 12 -8.51 -5.44 0.96
C GLN A 12 -8.35 -4.23 0.03
N LYS A 13 -7.09 -3.77 -0.09
CA LYS A 13 -6.66 -2.68 -0.98
C LYS A 13 -6.80 -3.07 -2.47
N ASN A 14 -8.04 -3.16 -2.95
CA ASN A 14 -8.37 -3.48 -4.34
C ASN A 14 -7.69 -2.54 -5.34
N TRP A 15 -7.45 -1.29 -4.93
CA TRP A 15 -6.66 -0.37 -5.74
C TRP A 15 -5.27 -0.97 -6.04
N THR A 16 -4.47 -1.26 -5.00
CA THR A 16 -3.03 -1.59 -5.16
C THR A 16 -2.80 -2.99 -5.66
N HIS A 17 -3.62 -3.95 -5.21
CA HIS A 17 -3.38 -5.35 -5.52
C HIS A 17 -4.08 -5.79 -6.80
N VAL A 18 -5.16 -5.12 -7.22
CA VAL A 18 -5.96 -5.55 -8.38
C VAL A 18 -5.97 -4.48 -9.47
N ARG A 19 -6.55 -3.31 -9.19
CA ARG A 19 -6.82 -2.28 -10.21
C ARG A 19 -5.54 -1.66 -10.79
N LYS A 20 -4.48 -1.52 -9.98
CA LYS A 20 -3.18 -1.06 -10.49
C LYS A 20 -2.63 -2.00 -11.57
N LEU A 21 -2.79 -3.30 -11.34
CA LEU A 21 -2.14 -4.33 -12.13
C LEU A 21 -2.95 -4.72 -13.35
N LEU A 22 -4.27 -4.88 -13.20
CA LEU A 22 -5.18 -5.39 -14.24
C LEU A 22 -6.04 -4.30 -14.90
N GLY A 23 -6.03 -3.08 -14.33
CA GLY A 23 -6.83 -1.96 -14.82
C GLY A 23 -8.33 -2.16 -14.65
N TYR A 24 -9.09 -1.59 -15.58
CA TYR A 24 -10.55 -1.71 -15.69
C TYR A 24 -10.98 -2.54 -16.91
N VAL A 25 -10.06 -3.37 -17.43
CA VAL A 25 -10.27 -4.17 -18.62
C VAL A 25 -11.20 -5.34 -18.31
N ARG A 26 -12.05 -5.72 -19.28
CA ARG A 26 -12.93 -6.90 -19.14
C ARG A 26 -12.20 -8.18 -19.57
N TYR A 27 -12.04 -9.10 -18.62
CA TYR A 27 -11.47 -10.43 -18.82
C TYR A 27 -12.59 -11.49 -18.70
N ASP A 28 -13.31 -11.72 -19.80
CA ASP A 28 -14.47 -12.62 -19.87
C ASP A 28 -14.16 -14.00 -20.49
N ARG A 29 -12.87 -14.27 -20.76
CA ARG A 29 -12.41 -15.54 -21.33
C ARG A 29 -11.80 -16.46 -20.26
N PRO A 30 -12.11 -17.77 -20.25
CA PRO A 30 -11.51 -18.72 -19.29
C PRO A 30 -9.98 -18.70 -19.30
N ALA A 31 -9.36 -18.52 -20.47
CA ALA A 31 -7.91 -18.41 -20.58
C ALA A 31 -7.33 -17.17 -19.88
N ALA A 32 -8.05 -16.05 -19.87
CA ALA A 32 -7.63 -14.85 -19.15
C ALA A 32 -7.75 -15.06 -17.63
N GLN A 33 -8.85 -15.68 -17.18
CA GLN A 33 -9.04 -16.02 -15.77
C GLN A 33 -7.94 -16.97 -15.26
N ALA A 34 -7.63 -18.03 -16.02
CA ALA A 34 -6.57 -18.97 -15.66
C ALA A 34 -5.20 -18.28 -15.54
N ALA A 35 -4.89 -17.38 -16.47
CA ALA A 35 -3.64 -16.60 -16.42
C ALA A 35 -3.58 -15.66 -15.20
N ILE A 36 -4.69 -15.00 -14.87
CA ILE A 36 -4.79 -14.18 -13.65
C ILE A 36 -4.60 -15.05 -12.41
N HIS A 37 -5.24 -16.22 -12.33
CA HIS A 37 -5.07 -17.12 -11.20
C HIS A 37 -3.62 -17.57 -11.02
N ALA A 38 -2.91 -17.88 -12.12
CA ALA A 38 -1.50 -18.24 -12.08
C ALA A 38 -0.66 -17.11 -11.48
N LEU A 39 -0.78 -15.88 -12.03
CA LEU A 39 -0.05 -14.71 -11.53
C LEU A 39 -0.22 -14.52 -10.01
N TYR A 40 -1.46 -14.58 -9.51
CA TYR A 40 -1.74 -14.36 -8.09
C TYR A 40 -1.32 -15.52 -7.17
N ARG A 41 -1.25 -16.76 -7.66
CA ARG A 41 -0.80 -17.91 -6.86
C ARG A 41 0.72 -18.00 -6.75
N HIS A 42 1.42 -17.49 -7.75
CA HIS A 42 2.86 -17.63 -7.90
C HIS A 42 3.57 -16.28 -7.67
N GLU A 43 4.05 -15.63 -8.72
CA GLU A 43 5.03 -14.53 -8.66
C GLU A 43 4.51 -13.33 -7.86
N LEU A 44 3.25 -12.93 -8.08
CA LEU A 44 2.69 -11.74 -7.46
C LEU A 44 2.50 -11.90 -5.94
N ARG A 45 2.21 -13.11 -5.47
CA ARG A 45 2.10 -13.39 -4.02
C ARG A 45 3.47 -13.36 -3.34
N LEU A 46 4.49 -13.92 -3.98
CA LEU A 46 5.86 -13.91 -3.45
C LEU A 46 6.36 -12.47 -3.36
N PHE A 47 6.18 -11.69 -4.43
CA PHE A 47 6.62 -10.31 -4.49
C PHE A 47 5.97 -9.44 -3.39
N GLN A 48 4.64 -9.52 -3.26
CA GLN A 48 3.91 -8.72 -2.28
C GLN A 48 4.25 -9.09 -0.83
N ASN A 49 4.40 -10.39 -0.53
CA ASN A 49 4.59 -10.83 0.85
C ASN A 49 6.02 -10.69 1.34
N PHE A 50 7.01 -10.87 0.45
CA PHE A 50 8.42 -10.87 0.83
C PHE A 50 9.11 -9.52 0.63
N PHE A 51 8.64 -8.68 -0.29
CA PHE A 51 9.41 -7.51 -0.72
C PHE A 51 8.65 -6.17 -0.65
N LEU A 52 7.32 -6.17 -0.61
CA LEU A 52 6.56 -4.92 -0.55
C LEU A 52 6.20 -4.53 0.90
N PRO A 53 6.81 -3.46 1.45
CA PRO A 53 6.46 -2.98 2.78
C PRO A 53 5.06 -2.37 2.78
N SER A 54 4.34 -2.59 3.87
CA SER A 54 3.00 -2.05 4.10
C SER A 54 2.94 -1.35 5.46
N VAL A 55 2.16 -0.28 5.53
CA VAL A 55 1.82 0.41 6.78
C VAL A 55 0.42 0.02 7.24
N LYS A 56 0.28 -0.22 8.54
CA LYS A 56 -0.96 -0.47 9.26
C LYS A 56 -1.32 0.77 10.06
N LEU A 57 -2.61 1.11 10.07
CA LEU A 57 -3.12 2.16 10.93
C LEU A 57 -3.09 1.67 12.38
N VAL A 58 -2.35 2.35 13.24
CA VAL A 58 -2.20 2.00 14.67
C VAL A 58 -3.33 2.62 15.48
N ARG A 59 -3.58 3.92 15.31
CA ARG A 59 -4.65 4.61 16.03
C ARG A 59 -5.22 5.79 15.26
N LYS A 60 -6.44 6.17 15.63
CA LYS A 60 -7.11 7.40 15.23
C LYS A 60 -7.31 8.24 16.48
N GLU A 61 -6.85 9.49 16.46
CA GLU A 61 -7.06 10.45 17.54
C GLU A 61 -7.87 11.64 17.00
N ARG A 62 -8.95 12.03 17.69
CA ARG A 62 -9.73 13.21 17.31
C ARG A 62 -9.14 14.44 18.01
N VAL A 63 -8.81 15.45 17.22
CA VAL A 63 -8.24 16.72 17.68
C VAL A 63 -9.16 17.83 17.18
N GLY A 64 -10.07 18.27 18.06
CA GLY A 64 -11.18 19.17 17.72
C GLY A 64 -12.08 18.57 16.62
N SER A 65 -12.19 19.27 15.49
CA SER A 65 -12.98 18.82 14.34
C SER A 65 -12.27 17.81 13.42
N ARG A 66 -10.97 17.54 13.63
CA ARG A 66 -10.16 16.69 12.72
C ARG A 66 -9.82 15.34 13.34
N VAL A 67 -9.71 14.31 12.50
CA VAL A 67 -9.19 12.99 12.88
C VAL A 67 -7.75 12.84 12.38
N ARG A 68 -6.80 12.73 13.31
CA ARG A 68 -5.40 12.43 13.02
C ARG A 68 -5.19 10.91 13.07
N ARG A 69 -4.53 10.39 12.03
CA ARG A 69 -4.19 8.97 11.88
C ARG A 69 -2.71 8.78 12.18
N ARG A 70 -2.37 7.80 13.02
CA ARG A 70 -0.99 7.37 13.24
C ARG A 70 -0.78 5.98 12.67
N TYR A 71 0.20 5.86 11.79
CA TYR A 71 0.58 4.60 11.16
C TYR A 71 1.84 4.05 11.79
N ASP A 72 2.07 2.75 11.66
CA ASP A 72 3.31 2.12 12.06
C ASP A 72 4.42 2.36 11.04
N ALA A 73 5.64 1.91 11.39
CA ALA A 73 6.73 1.85 10.44
C ALA A 73 6.41 0.87 9.30
N PRO A 74 6.80 1.18 8.05
CA PRO A 74 6.63 0.26 6.93
C PRO A 74 7.33 -1.07 7.21
N ARG A 75 6.61 -2.19 7.06
CA ARG A 75 7.13 -3.55 7.19
C ARG A 75 6.52 -4.48 6.16
N THR A 76 7.30 -5.41 5.61
CA THR A 76 6.78 -6.45 4.72
C THR A 76 5.86 -7.40 5.51
N PRO A 77 4.88 -8.06 4.85
CA PRO A 77 4.08 -9.10 5.49
C PRO A 77 4.95 -10.19 6.12
N LEU A 78 6.04 -10.61 5.46
CA LEU A 78 7.00 -11.54 6.04
C LEU A 78 7.59 -11.02 7.35
N GLU A 79 8.09 -9.78 7.40
CA GLU A 79 8.65 -9.20 8.63
C GLU A 79 7.64 -9.21 9.78
N ARG A 80 6.36 -8.99 9.49
CA ARG A 80 5.29 -9.05 10.50
C ARG A 80 5.08 -10.49 11.00
N VAL A 81 5.09 -11.46 10.09
CA VAL A 81 4.97 -12.88 10.42
C VAL A 81 6.17 -13.35 11.26
N LEU A 82 7.39 -12.95 10.88
CA LEU A 82 8.61 -13.29 11.63
C LEU A 82 8.70 -12.60 13.00
N ALA A 83 8.00 -11.48 13.20
CA ALA A 83 7.90 -10.79 14.49
C ALA A 83 6.75 -11.30 15.36
N CYS A 84 5.93 -12.23 14.86
CA CYS A 84 4.84 -12.83 15.63
C CYS A 84 5.41 -13.84 16.64
N PRO A 85 5.08 -13.75 17.94
CA PRO A 85 5.61 -14.68 18.95
C PRO A 85 5.10 -16.12 18.78
N GLU A 86 3.96 -16.31 18.12
CA GLU A 86 3.32 -17.62 17.93
C GLU A 86 3.90 -18.42 16.74
N ILE A 87 4.83 -17.84 15.97
CA ILE A 87 5.38 -18.52 14.80
C ILE A 87 6.28 -19.69 15.22
N ARG A 88 6.03 -20.86 14.62
CA ARG A 88 6.92 -22.02 14.77
C ARG A 88 8.30 -21.72 14.17
N PRO A 89 9.41 -21.98 14.89
CA PRO A 89 10.76 -21.69 14.42
C PRO A 89 11.09 -22.30 13.06
N GLU A 90 10.60 -23.50 12.78
CA GLU A 90 10.83 -24.23 11.52
C GLU A 90 10.20 -23.50 10.34
N LEU A 91 8.98 -22.98 10.53
CA LEU A 91 8.27 -22.20 9.53
C LEU A 91 8.96 -20.85 9.30
N ALA A 92 9.42 -20.19 10.37
CA ALA A 92 10.18 -18.95 10.26
C ALA A 92 11.47 -19.16 9.43
N ALA A 93 12.20 -20.24 9.68
CA ALA A 93 13.40 -20.60 8.93
C ALA A 93 13.08 -20.95 7.47
N GLN A 94 11.99 -21.67 7.20
CA GLN A 94 11.54 -21.97 5.84
C GLN A 94 11.22 -20.68 5.05
N LEU A 95 10.48 -19.76 5.65
CA LEU A 95 10.10 -18.49 5.02
C LEU A 95 11.32 -17.61 4.73
N ARG A 96 12.33 -17.60 5.63
CA ARG A 96 13.61 -16.91 5.39
C ARG A 96 14.35 -17.52 4.19
N ARG A 97 14.55 -18.84 4.19
CA ARG A 97 15.19 -19.53 3.05
C ARG A 97 14.46 -19.29 1.73
N GLN A 98 13.13 -19.27 1.74
CA GLN A 98 12.34 -18.94 0.56
C GLN A 98 12.59 -17.52 0.08
N ARG A 99 12.63 -16.53 0.98
CA ARG A 99 12.96 -15.14 0.62
C ARG A 99 14.38 -15.03 0.06
N ASP A 100 15.35 -15.69 0.69
CA ASP A 100 16.76 -15.60 0.30
C ASP A 100 17.04 -16.21 -1.08
N GLY A 101 16.23 -17.20 -1.48
CA GLY A 101 16.27 -17.80 -2.83
C GLY A 101 15.55 -16.99 -3.91
N LEU A 102 14.96 -15.83 -3.59
CA LEU A 102 14.19 -15.02 -4.54
C LEU A 102 14.90 -13.69 -4.84
N ASP A 103 14.98 -13.36 -6.13
CA ASP A 103 15.40 -12.03 -6.58
C ASP A 103 14.17 -11.15 -6.88
N PRO A 104 13.99 -10.00 -6.18
CA PRO A 104 12.86 -9.11 -6.40
C PRO A 104 12.81 -8.53 -7.82
N PHE A 105 13.95 -8.31 -8.49
CA PHE A 105 13.96 -7.75 -9.85
C PHE A 105 13.53 -8.78 -10.88
N THR A 106 13.97 -10.03 -10.72
CA THR A 106 13.52 -11.14 -11.56
C THR A 106 12.02 -11.41 -11.38
N LEU A 107 11.52 -11.39 -10.14
CA LEU A 107 10.07 -11.49 -9.88
C LEU A 107 9.28 -10.34 -10.53
N ALA A 108 9.76 -9.10 -10.42
CA ALA A 108 9.10 -7.94 -11.03
C ALA A 108 8.98 -8.10 -12.56
N ARG A 109 10.07 -8.48 -13.23
CA ARG A 109 10.06 -8.75 -14.69
C ARG A 109 9.10 -9.88 -15.07
N ALA A 110 9.08 -10.96 -14.29
CA ALA A 110 8.17 -12.08 -14.53
C ALA A 110 6.70 -11.66 -14.39
N ILE A 111 6.38 -10.84 -13.38
CA ILE A 111 5.04 -10.26 -13.17
C ILE A 111 4.64 -9.40 -14.36
N GLU A 112 5.51 -8.51 -14.83
CA GLU A 112 5.24 -7.65 -16.00
C GLU A 112 4.94 -8.47 -17.25
N GLN A 113 5.78 -9.47 -17.56
CA GLN A 113 5.55 -10.37 -18.70
C GLN A 113 4.23 -11.15 -18.58
N GLN A 114 3.87 -11.61 -17.39
CA GLN A 114 2.59 -12.29 -17.18
C GLN A 114 1.41 -11.34 -17.34
N LEU A 115 1.51 -10.11 -16.86
CA LEU A 115 0.50 -9.07 -17.04
C LEU A 115 0.29 -8.77 -18.52
N GLU A 116 1.35 -8.61 -19.32
CA GLU A 116 1.25 -8.43 -20.77
C GLU A 116 0.49 -9.59 -21.44
N ARG A 117 0.80 -10.83 -21.06
CA ARG A 117 0.10 -12.02 -21.55
C ARG A 117 -1.37 -12.05 -21.12
N ILE A 118 -1.70 -11.53 -19.93
CA ILE A 118 -3.09 -11.39 -19.46
C ILE A 118 -3.81 -10.32 -20.29
N TYR A 119 -3.17 -9.18 -20.52
CA TYR A 119 -3.73 -8.09 -21.33
C TYR A 119 -3.98 -8.52 -22.78
N ALA A 120 -3.10 -9.31 -23.40
CA ALA A 120 -3.33 -9.89 -24.72
C ALA A 120 -4.54 -10.85 -24.76
N ARG A 121 -4.92 -11.40 -23.59
CA ARG A 121 -6.12 -12.24 -23.43
C ARG A 121 -7.37 -11.46 -23.03
N ALA A 122 -7.30 -10.13 -22.97
CA ALA A 122 -8.49 -9.30 -22.80
C ALA A 122 -9.40 -9.37 -24.03
N ASN A 123 -10.70 -9.08 -23.85
CA ASN A 123 -11.62 -8.97 -24.97
C ASN A 123 -11.38 -7.62 -25.69
N PRO A 124 -11.01 -7.62 -26.98
CA PRO A 124 -10.72 -6.38 -27.72
C PRO A 124 -11.95 -5.46 -27.81
N ARG A 125 -13.17 -6.00 -27.78
CA ARG A 125 -14.42 -5.22 -27.79
C ARG A 125 -14.64 -4.39 -26.53
N HIS A 126 -13.92 -4.70 -25.46
CA HIS A 126 -13.97 -4.01 -24.18
C HIS A 126 -12.62 -3.40 -23.81
N ARG A 127 -11.76 -3.14 -24.81
CA ARG A 127 -10.62 -2.26 -24.62
C ARG A 127 -11.21 -0.90 -24.20
N PRO A 128 -10.87 -0.37 -23.01
CA PRO A 128 -11.22 1.02 -22.73
C PRO A 128 -10.65 1.86 -23.88
N PRO A 129 -11.36 2.89 -24.38
CA PRO A 129 -10.77 3.81 -25.36
C PRO A 129 -9.40 4.21 -24.81
N ALA A 130 -8.37 4.16 -25.66
CA ALA A 130 -7.01 4.54 -25.27
C ALA A 130 -7.13 5.82 -24.47
N ALA A 131 -6.82 5.75 -23.16
CA ALA A 131 -7.21 6.80 -22.26
C ALA A 131 -6.61 8.11 -22.78
N SER A 132 -7.49 9.04 -23.15
CA SER A 132 -7.30 10.46 -22.96
C SER A 132 -6.40 10.65 -21.73
N ALA A 133 -5.27 11.32 -21.96
CA ALA A 133 -4.29 11.69 -20.96
C ALA A 133 -4.93 11.86 -19.59
N HIS A 134 -4.28 11.31 -18.56
CA HIS A 134 -4.59 11.57 -17.16
C HIS A 134 -5.20 12.97 -16.99
N PRO A 135 -6.38 13.13 -16.35
CA PRO A 135 -6.81 14.48 -16.01
C PRO A 135 -5.66 15.13 -15.25
N ALA A 136 -5.23 16.29 -15.75
CA ALA A 136 -4.08 17.03 -15.25
C ALA A 136 -4.08 17.03 -13.71
N PRO A 137 -2.91 16.96 -13.06
CA PRO A 137 -2.86 16.97 -11.60
C PRO A 137 -3.68 18.16 -11.10
N VAL A 138 -4.75 17.87 -10.35
CA VAL A 138 -5.56 18.88 -9.70
C VAL A 138 -4.59 19.76 -8.92
N ARG A 139 -4.39 20.99 -9.37
CA ARG A 139 -3.53 21.97 -8.68
C ARG A 139 -4.10 22.08 -7.27
N ARG A 140 -3.38 21.55 -6.29
CA ARG A 140 -3.69 21.80 -4.88
C ARG A 140 -3.66 23.32 -4.73
N PRO A 141 -4.70 23.96 -4.14
CA PRO A 141 -4.59 25.37 -3.82
C PRO A 141 -3.34 25.55 -2.97
N THR A 142 -2.44 26.41 -3.45
CA THR A 142 -1.26 26.82 -2.72
C THR A 142 -1.75 27.36 -1.38
N ARG A 143 -1.46 26.63 -0.29
CA ARG A 143 -1.62 27.17 1.04
C ARG A 143 -0.70 28.38 1.09
N LYS A 144 -1.26 29.60 1.12
CA LYS A 144 -0.51 30.79 1.49
C LYS A 144 0.25 30.43 2.77
N ARG A 145 1.58 30.51 2.71
CA ARG A 145 2.48 30.27 3.82
C ARG A 145 2.05 31.28 4.89
N LEU A 146 1.35 30.82 5.93
CA LEU A 146 1.21 31.60 7.15
C LEU A 146 2.62 31.71 7.71
N SER A 147 3.26 32.86 7.46
CA SER A 147 4.48 33.27 8.12
C SER A 147 4.18 33.42 9.61
N ILE A 148 4.42 32.34 10.36
CA ILE A 148 4.56 32.43 11.80
C ILE A 148 6.01 32.88 12.00
N ASN A 149 6.20 34.18 12.23
CA ASN A 149 7.43 34.67 12.85
C ASN A 149 7.51 34.03 14.24
N PRO A 150 8.63 33.39 14.61
CA PRO A 150 8.81 32.94 15.98
C PRO A 150 9.02 34.17 16.88
N ASP A 151 8.09 34.41 17.80
CA ASP A 151 8.30 35.33 18.92
C ASP A 151 9.43 34.80 19.82
N PRO A 152 10.48 35.58 20.09
CA PRO A 152 11.58 35.16 20.95
C PRO A 152 11.25 35.47 22.42
N GLN A 153 10.31 34.72 23.00
CA GLN A 153 10.04 34.78 24.45
C GLN A 153 9.80 33.39 25.04
N TRP A 154 10.80 32.52 24.93
CA TRP A 154 10.96 31.37 25.84
C TRP A 154 12.44 31.26 26.22
N VAL A 155 12.91 32.23 26.99
CA VAL A 155 14.16 32.13 27.74
C VAL A 155 13.79 32.06 29.22
N SER A 156 13.98 30.86 29.77
CA SER A 156 14.39 30.54 31.15
C SER A 156 13.87 31.44 32.29
N ALA A 157 12.89 30.96 33.06
CA ALA A 157 12.59 31.48 34.39
C ALA A 157 13.52 30.82 35.45
N PRO A 158 14.16 31.58 36.35
CA PRO A 158 14.97 31.01 37.43
C PRO A 158 14.13 30.61 38.66
N SER A 159 14.59 29.58 39.36
CA SER A 159 14.08 29.11 40.65
C SER A 159 14.23 30.18 41.72
N ARG A 160 13.14 30.56 42.40
CA ARG A 160 13.17 31.38 43.63
C ARG A 160 13.25 30.47 44.86
N SER A 161 14.32 30.64 45.62
CA SER A 161 14.48 30.21 47.01
C SER A 161 13.51 30.99 47.91
N VAL A 162 12.84 30.28 48.82
CA VAL A 162 12.03 30.88 49.89
C VAL A 162 12.86 30.85 51.16
N THR A 163 13.14 32.03 51.72
CA THR A 163 13.56 32.24 53.10
C THR A 163 12.43 33.00 53.81
N SER A 164 12.05 32.53 54.99
CA SER A 164 11.36 33.34 56.00
C SER A 164 11.91 32.98 57.38
N GLU A 165 12.01 34.06 58.17
CA GLU A 165 12.38 34.26 59.57
C GLU A 165 12.22 33.10 60.56
#